data_AF-A0A2S7QI76-F1
#
_entry.id   AF-A0A2S7QI76-F1
#
_cell.length_a   1.000
_cell.length_b   1.000
_cell.length_c   1.000
_cell.angle_alpha   90.00
_cell.angle_beta   90.00
_cell.angle_gamma   90.00
#
_symmetry.space_group_name_H-M   'P 1'
#
loop_
_entity.id
_entity.type
_entity.pdbx_description
1 polymer ?
#
loop_
_entity_poly.entity_id
_entity_poly.type
_entity_poly.pdbx_seq_one_letter_code
_entity_poly.pdbx_strand_id
1 'polypeptide(L)'
;MGVQKTILKEGTGEIPKVGDTVTIQYTGWLKDATKQGEAQKKEPPFDTSANRGDFVVQIGVGQVIKGWDEGVTTMKVGEKALLDISSDYAYGAR
;
A
#
# COMPACT_ATOMS: atom_id res chain seq x y z
N MET A 1 -3.90 -13.40 9.28
CA MET A 1 -4.13 -12.00 8.86
C MET A 1 -2.79 -11.48 8.33
N GLY A 2 -2.80 -10.60 7.32
CA GLY A 2 -1.62 -10.19 6.54
C GLY A 2 -1.92 -9.05 5.57
N VAL A 3 -1.14 -8.96 4.48
CA VAL A 3 -1.42 -8.09 3.33
C VAL A 3 -1.80 -8.93 2.11
N GLN A 4 -2.89 -8.56 1.43
CA GLN A 4 -3.29 -9.15 0.18
C GLN A 4 -3.16 -8.13 -0.95
N LYS A 5 -2.35 -8.48 -1.96
CA LYS A 5 -2.11 -7.64 -3.12
C LYS A 5 -3.00 -8.04 -4.28
N THR A 6 -3.66 -7.06 -4.90
CA THR A 6 -4.35 -7.22 -6.18
C THR A 6 -3.75 -6.26 -7.19
N ILE A 7 -3.17 -6.80 -8.26
CA ILE A 7 -2.54 -5.98 -9.30
C ILE A 7 -3.65 -5.36 -10.17
N LEU A 8 -3.66 -4.03 -10.25
CA LEU A 8 -4.58 -3.27 -11.10
C LEU A 8 -3.93 -2.92 -12.45
N LYS A 9 -2.61 -2.70 -12.43
CA LYS A 9 -1.77 -2.49 -13.61
C LYS A 9 -0.40 -3.05 -13.31
N GLU A 10 0.10 -3.93 -14.18
CA GLU A 10 1.43 -4.48 -14.04
C GLU A 10 2.51 -3.41 -14.25
N GLY A 11 3.57 -3.50 -13.45
CA GLY A 11 4.82 -2.76 -13.65
C GLY A 11 5.81 -3.56 -14.49
N THR A 12 6.71 -2.87 -15.17
CA THR A 12 7.75 -3.49 -16.00
C THR A 12 9.16 -3.31 -15.43
N GLY A 13 9.31 -2.53 -14.36
CA GLY A 13 10.60 -2.29 -13.75
C GLY A 13 10.99 -3.34 -12.70
N GLU A 14 12.06 -3.03 -11.98
CA GLU A 14 12.63 -3.92 -10.97
C GLU A 14 11.73 -4.07 -9.75
N ILE A 15 11.90 -5.18 -9.04
CA ILE A 15 11.26 -5.42 -7.75
C ILE A 15 12.17 -4.84 -6.66
N PRO A 16 11.68 -3.94 -5.81
CA PRO A 16 12.51 -3.33 -4.77
C PRO A 16 12.89 -4.37 -3.73
N LYS A 17 14.13 -4.26 -3.23
CA LYS A 17 14.67 -5.14 -2.19
C LYS A 17 14.57 -4.45 -0.83
N VAL A 18 14.74 -5.26 0.21
CA VAL A 18 14.80 -4.77 1.59
C VAL A 18 15.93 -3.75 1.72
N GLY A 19 15.61 -2.56 2.22
CA GLY A 19 16.54 -1.44 2.40
C GLY A 19 16.56 -0.43 1.24
N ASP A 20 15.93 -0.76 0.11
CA ASP A 20 15.85 0.16 -1.02
C ASP A 20 14.92 1.34 -0.70
N THR A 21 15.32 2.51 -1.19
CA THR A 21 14.49 3.70 -1.16
C THR A 21 13.52 3.67 -2.32
N VAL A 22 12.22 3.67 -2.02
CA VAL A 22 11.14 3.65 -3.01
C VAL A 22 10.34 4.94 -2.97
N THR A 23 9.88 5.35 -4.15
CA THR A 23 8.99 6.50 -4.33
C THR A 23 7.60 5.99 -4.68
N ILE A 24 6.62 6.29 -3.84
CA ILE A 24 5.27 5.73 -3.92
C ILE A 24 4.25 6.86 -4.02
N GLN A 25 3.30 6.71 -4.94
CA GLN A 25 2.04 7.45 -4.90
C GLN A 25 0.95 6.54 -4.35
N TYR A 26 0.25 6.99 -3.32
CA TYR A 26 -0.76 6.18 -2.66
C TYR A 26 -2.00 6.99 -2.31
N THR A 27 -3.08 6.26 -2.11
CA THR A 27 -4.28 6.77 -1.47
C THR A 27 -4.80 5.66 -0.57
N GLY A 28 -5.05 6.00 0.69
CA GLY A 28 -5.51 5.09 1.72
C GLY A 28 -6.98 5.33 2.03
N TRP A 29 -7.73 4.24 2.16
CA TRP A 29 -9.12 4.25 2.61
C TRP A 29 -9.26 3.29 3.79
N LEU A 30 -10.13 3.65 4.74
CA LEU A 30 -10.52 2.71 5.79
C LEU A 30 -11.44 1.66 5.17
N LYS A 31 -11.13 0.39 5.42
CA LYS A 31 -11.95 -0.72 4.93
C LYS A 31 -13.29 -0.74 5.67
N ASP A 32 -14.36 -0.84 4.91
CA ASP A 32 -15.73 -0.92 5.39
C ASP A 32 -16.13 -2.37 5.14
N ALA A 33 -16.34 -3.13 6.21
CA ALA A 33 -16.63 -4.55 6.11
C ALA A 33 -17.91 -4.86 5.31
N THR A 34 -18.75 -3.86 5.05
CA THR A 34 -19.97 -3.97 4.25
C THR A 34 -19.75 -3.73 2.75
N LYS A 35 -18.58 -3.24 2.33
CA LYS A 35 -18.28 -2.87 0.93
C LYS A 35 -17.07 -3.65 0.42
N GLN A 36 -17.05 -3.93 -0.89
CA GLN A 36 -15.94 -4.63 -1.55
C GLN A 36 -15.52 -3.93 -2.85
N GLY A 37 -14.26 -4.09 -3.23
CA GLY A 37 -13.73 -3.57 -4.49
C GLY A 37 -13.83 -2.05 -4.60
N GLU A 38 -14.30 -1.54 -5.74
CA GLU A 38 -14.41 -0.10 -6.00
C GLU A 38 -15.42 0.61 -5.10
N ALA A 39 -16.38 -0.11 -4.51
CA ALA A 39 -17.33 0.46 -3.56
C ALA A 39 -16.64 0.95 -2.28
N GLN A 40 -15.43 0.43 -1.97
CA GLN A 40 -14.60 0.89 -0.85
C GLN A 40 -14.12 2.34 -1.04
N LYS A 41 -13.98 2.80 -2.29
CA LYS A 41 -13.48 4.14 -2.65
C LYS A 41 -14.56 5.23 -2.55
N LYS A 42 -15.79 4.89 -2.14
CA LYS A 42 -16.89 5.87 -1.99
C LYS A 42 -16.72 6.78 -0.77
N GLU A 43 -16.00 6.33 0.25
CA GLU A 43 -15.67 7.17 1.40
C GLU A 43 -14.45 8.05 1.08
N PRO A 44 -14.35 9.25 1.67
CA PRO A 44 -13.17 10.08 1.51
C PRO A 44 -11.91 9.33 1.97
N PRO A 45 -10.79 9.43 1.24
CA PRO A 45 -9.56 8.79 1.64
C PRO A 45 -9.10 9.36 2.99
N PHE A 46 -8.62 8.48 3.88
CA PHE A 46 -8.08 8.92 5.16
C PHE A 46 -6.70 9.58 4.98
N ASP A 47 -5.96 9.15 3.96
CA ASP A 47 -4.70 9.77 3.57
C ASP A 47 -4.45 9.62 2.07
N THR A 48 -3.75 10.59 1.49
CA THR A 48 -3.35 10.57 0.08
C THR A 48 -2.05 11.34 -0.11
N SER A 49 -1.15 10.77 -0.92
CA SER A 49 0.08 11.47 -1.32
C SER A 49 -0.18 12.51 -2.41
N ALA A 50 -1.32 12.45 -3.12
CA ALA A 50 -1.60 13.31 -4.27
C ALA A 50 -1.48 14.82 -3.95
N ASN A 51 -1.81 15.23 -2.72
CA ASN A 51 -1.72 16.62 -2.28
C ASN A 51 -0.37 16.98 -1.62
N ARG A 52 0.43 15.99 -1.22
CA ARG A 52 1.69 16.17 -0.47
C ARG A 52 2.94 15.97 -1.34
N GLY A 53 2.78 15.45 -2.55
CA GLY A 53 3.87 15.03 -3.41
C GLY A 53 4.22 13.56 -3.20
N ASP A 54 5.29 13.12 -3.86
CA ASP A 54 5.68 11.72 -3.83
C ASP A 54 6.17 11.28 -2.44
N PHE A 55 5.69 10.13 -1.98
CA PHE A 55 6.10 9.57 -0.69
C PHE A 55 7.37 8.74 -0.87
N VAL A 56 8.48 9.18 -0.28
CA VAL A 56 9.78 8.51 -0.38
C VAL A 56 10.11 7.85 0.96
N VAL A 57 10.37 6.54 0.94
CA VAL A 57 10.67 5.78 2.16
C VAL A 57 11.57 4.57 1.86
N GLN A 58 12.29 4.08 2.85
CA GLN A 58 12.99 2.79 2.74
C GLN A 58 12.04 1.64 3.08
N ILE A 59 12.00 0.63 2.21
CA ILE A 59 11.06 -0.50 2.36
C ILE A 59 11.71 -1.72 2.99
N GLY A 60 10.95 -2.47 3.80
CA GLY A 60 11.39 -3.73 4.42
C GLY A 60 12.27 -3.54 5.67
N VAL A 61 12.36 -2.32 6.19
CA VAL A 61 13.22 -1.96 7.33
C VAL A 61 12.44 -1.53 8.58
N GLY A 62 11.12 -1.69 8.58
CA GLY A 62 10.24 -1.34 9.70
C GLY A 62 9.96 0.16 9.85
N GLN A 63 10.15 0.95 8.78
CA GLN A 63 9.84 2.38 8.78
C GLN A 63 8.36 2.68 8.48
N VAL A 64 7.65 1.73 7.87
CA VAL A 64 6.22 1.80 7.56
C VAL A 64 5.48 0.62 8.16
N ILE A 65 4.15 0.61 8.03
CA ILE A 65 3.33 -0.52 8.47
C ILE A 65 3.78 -1.82 7.80
N LYS A 66 3.70 -2.95 8.51
CA LYS A 66 4.18 -4.25 8.03
C LYS A 66 3.57 -4.65 6.69
N GLY A 67 2.30 -4.32 6.47
CA GLY A 67 1.63 -4.60 5.20
C GLY A 67 2.24 -3.85 4.01
N TRP A 68 2.86 -2.69 4.23
CA TRP A 68 3.63 -2.00 3.19
C TRP A 68 4.99 -2.66 2.99
N ASP A 69 5.72 -2.90 4.07
CA ASP A 69 7.04 -3.55 4.01
C ASP A 69 7.00 -4.89 3.27
N GLU A 70 5.96 -5.70 3.50
CA GLU A 70 5.76 -6.96 2.79
C GLU A 70 5.04 -6.80 1.45
N GLY A 71 4.08 -5.88 1.32
CA GLY A 71 3.31 -5.72 0.10
C GLY A 71 4.12 -5.09 -1.04
N VAL A 72 4.82 -3.99 -0.76
CA VAL A 72 5.57 -3.20 -1.74
C VAL A 72 6.80 -3.95 -2.24
N THR A 73 7.45 -4.75 -1.39
CA THR A 73 8.58 -5.62 -1.80
C THR A 73 8.18 -6.71 -2.80
N THR A 74 6.88 -6.96 -3.00
CA THR A 74 6.38 -7.83 -4.08
C THR A 74 5.94 -7.07 -5.33
N MET A 75 5.96 -5.74 -5.31
CA MET A 75 5.54 -4.91 -6.44
C MET A 75 6.71 -4.64 -7.39
N LYS A 76 6.40 -4.36 -8.65
CA LYS A 76 7.39 -3.86 -9.63
C LYS A 76 7.34 -2.35 -9.74
N VAL A 77 8.47 -1.73 -10.07
CA VAL A 77 8.49 -0.31 -10.45
C VAL A 77 7.50 -0.07 -11.61
N GLY A 78 6.63 0.93 -11.43
CA GLY A 78 5.54 1.26 -12.35
C GLY A 78 4.24 0.46 -12.15
N GLU A 79 4.20 -0.49 -11.22
CA GLU A 79 2.99 -1.26 -10.88
C GLU A 79 1.98 -0.39 -10.13
N LYS A 80 0.70 -0.58 -10.44
CA LYS A 80 -0.41 -0.08 -9.63
C LYS A 80 -1.13 -1.28 -9.03
N ALA A 81 -1.15 -1.37 -7.70
CA ALA A 81 -1.84 -2.43 -6.99
C ALA A 81 -2.75 -1.88 -5.89
N LEU A 82 -3.74 -2.67 -5.51
CA LEU A 82 -4.52 -2.52 -4.30
C LEU A 82 -3.89 -3.42 -3.22
N LEU A 83 -3.56 -2.84 -2.07
CA LEU A 83 -3.11 -3.58 -0.89
C LEU A 83 -4.23 -3.59 0.15
N ASP A 84 -4.80 -4.76 0.40
CA ASP A 84 -5.75 -5.00 1.47
C ASP A 84 -4.99 -5.47 2.70
N ILE A 85 -4.89 -4.61 3.71
CA ILE A 85 -4.03 -4.81 4.87
C ILE A 85 -4.91 -5.00 6.11
N SER A 86 -4.79 -6.17 6.73
CA SER A 86 -5.41 -6.44 8.02
C SER A 86 -4.85 -5.55 9.14
N SER A 87 -5.64 -5.34 10.20
CA SER A 87 -5.32 -4.38 11.25
C SER A 87 -3.99 -4.66 11.96
N ASP A 88 -3.65 -5.92 12.21
CA ASP A 88 -2.38 -6.37 12.82
C ASP A 88 -1.15 -6.08 11.95
N TYR A 89 -1.32 -5.93 10.63
CA TYR A 89 -0.29 -5.52 9.69
C TYR A 89 -0.32 -4.03 9.35
N ALA A 90 -1.32 -3.32 9.85
CA ALA A 90 -1.47 -1.87 9.72
C ALA A 90 -1.15 -1.17 11.05
N TYR A 91 -2.18 -0.68 11.75
CA TYR A 91 -2.06 0.14 12.96
C TYR A 91 -2.50 -0.57 14.24
N GLY A 92 -2.64 -1.90 14.20
CA GLY A 92 -3.14 -2.73 15.29
C GLY A 92 -4.66 -2.66 15.45
N ALA A 93 -5.16 -3.41 16.43
CA ALA A 93 -6.53 -3.25 16.91
C ALA A 93 -6.60 -1.91 17.67
N ARG A 94 -7.41 -0.99 17.16
CA ARG A 94 -7.94 0.12 17.96
C ARG A 94 -9.33 -0.27 18.43
#